data_AF-A0A662WQV2-F1
#
_entry.id   AF-A0A662WQV2-F1
#
_cell.length_a   1.000
_cell.length_b   1.000
_cell.length_c   1.000
_cell.angle_alpha   90.00
_cell.angle_beta   90.00
_cell.angle_gamma   90.00
#
_symmetry.space_group_name_H-M   'P 1'
#
loop_
_entity.id
_entity.type
_entity.pdbx_description
1 polymer ?
#
loop_
_entity_poly.entity_id
_entity_poly.type
_entity_poly.pdbx_seq_one_letter_code
_entity_poly.pdbx_strand_id
1 'polypeptide(L)'
;MKKLLLAVALAVARPGRADVAATPVSRVIPLDVWTFRTPDGSVHVENAKAPGTSHVHLMEAGVIGDPYFRFNEREYEWIAKETWVYETQ
;
A
#
# COMPACT_ATOMS: atom_id res chain seq x y z
N MET A 1 35.14 55.88 45.99
CA MET A 1 35.34 55.72 44.54
C MET A 1 35.23 54.23 44.20
N LYS A 2 34.06 53.74 43.78
CA LYS A 2 33.86 52.34 43.36
C LYS A 2 33.98 52.29 41.83
N LYS A 3 34.98 51.57 41.29
CA LYS A 3 35.14 51.34 39.85
C LYS A 3 34.19 50.21 39.44
N LEU A 4 33.24 50.50 38.55
CA LEU A 4 32.35 49.51 37.97
C LEU A 4 32.96 49.04 36.64
N LEU A 5 33.35 47.77 36.56
CA LEU A 5 33.85 47.14 35.33
C LEU A 5 32.67 46.46 34.63
N LEU A 6 32.37 46.88 33.41
CA LEU A 6 31.34 46.30 32.55
C LEU A 6 32.00 45.22 31.68
N ALA A 7 31.66 43.95 31.89
CA ALA A 7 32.10 42.85 31.03
C ALA A 7 31.11 42.66 29.88
N VAL A 8 31.55 42.90 28.65
CA VAL A 8 30.77 42.61 27.44
C VAL A 8 31.00 41.15 27.07
N ALA A 9 29.96 40.32 27.21
CA ALA A 9 29.98 38.93 26.74
C ALA A 9 29.63 38.91 25.24
N LEU A 10 30.59 38.52 24.39
CA LEU A 10 30.38 38.35 22.96
C LEU A 10 29.73 36.97 22.71
N ALA A 11 28.44 36.95 22.41
CA ALA A 11 27.73 35.73 22.02
C ALA A 11 28.18 35.31 20.61
N VAL A 12 28.97 34.23 20.51
CA VAL A 12 29.27 33.59 19.23
C VAL A 12 28.04 32.81 18.77
N ALA A 13 27.37 33.29 17.72
CA ALA A 13 26.29 32.58 17.08
C ALA A 13 26.83 31.30 16.42
N ARG A 14 26.42 30.13 16.94
CA ARG A 14 26.62 28.86 16.25
C ARG A 14 25.68 28.80 15.05
N PRO A 15 26.17 28.54 13.82
CA PRO A 15 25.28 28.31 12.70
C PRO A 15 24.44 27.05 13.00
N GLY A 16 23.12 27.21 13.00
CA GLY A 16 22.19 26.10 13.07
C GLY A 16 22.38 25.21 11.86
N ARG A 17 22.50 23.89 12.10
CA ARG A 17 22.49 22.90 11.02
C ARG A 17 21.12 22.99 10.36
N ALA A 18 21.08 23.39 9.10
CA ALA A 18 19.85 23.32 8.32
C ALA A 18 19.49 21.84 8.18
N ASP A 19 18.37 21.43 8.77
CA ASP A 19 17.77 20.14 8.48
C ASP A 19 17.33 20.18 7.01
N VAL A 20 18.06 19.44 6.17
CA VAL A 20 17.67 19.23 4.77
C VAL A 20 16.37 18.42 4.82
N ALA A 21 15.25 19.07 4.54
CA ALA A 21 13.96 18.41 4.43
C ALA A 21 14.08 17.28 3.39
N ALA A 22 13.80 16.04 3.80
CA ALA A 22 13.82 14.90 2.91
C ALA A 22 12.77 15.08 1.80
N THR A 23 13.17 14.96 0.54
CA THR A 23 12.24 14.95 -0.58
C THR A 23 11.37 13.70 -0.47
N PRO A 24 10.03 13.81 -0.49
CA PRO A 24 9.17 12.63 -0.46
C PRO A 24 9.42 11.83 -1.73
N VAL A 25 9.91 10.59 -1.57
CA VAL A 25 10.06 9.66 -2.67
C VAL A 25 8.67 9.12 -2.99
N SER A 26 8.15 9.40 -4.19
CA SER A 26 6.93 8.73 -4.67
C SER A 26 7.28 7.30 -5.08
N ARG A 27 6.53 6.33 -4.53
CA ARG A 27 6.63 4.94 -4.93
C ARG A 27 5.67 4.69 -6.09
N VAL A 28 6.18 4.17 -7.20
CA VAL A 28 5.37 3.67 -8.31
C VAL A 28 5.09 2.19 -8.02
N ILE A 29 3.81 1.82 -8.00
CA ILE A 29 3.38 0.43 -7.82
C ILE A 29 2.99 -0.15 -9.18
N PRO A 30 3.67 -1.20 -9.68
CA PRO A 30 3.26 -1.89 -10.89
C PRO A 30 1.89 -2.54 -10.74
N LEU A 31 1.12 -2.60 -11.82
CA LEU A 31 -0.27 -3.10 -11.79
C LEU A 31 -0.42 -4.47 -12.46
N ASP A 32 0.66 -5.02 -12.99
CA ASP A 32 0.68 -6.18 -13.88
C ASP A 32 0.93 -7.52 -13.18
N VAL A 33 1.55 -7.51 -11.99
CA VAL A 33 1.89 -8.73 -11.24
C VAL A 33 1.51 -8.60 -9.77
N TRP A 34 0.36 -9.16 -9.42
CA TRP A 34 -0.15 -9.22 -8.05
C TRP A 34 -0.47 -10.67 -7.66
N THR A 35 -0.40 -10.95 -6.36
CA THR A 35 -1.00 -12.14 -5.76
C THR A 35 -2.41 -11.80 -5.27
N PHE A 36 -3.39 -12.62 -5.61
CA PHE A 36 -4.78 -12.50 -5.17
C PHE A 36 -5.18 -13.78 -4.41
N ARG A 37 -5.55 -13.64 -3.14
CA ARG A 37 -5.81 -14.80 -2.28
C ARG A 37 -6.81 -14.52 -1.17
N THR A 38 -7.33 -15.58 -0.56
CA THR A 38 -7.98 -15.49 0.76
C THR A 38 -6.93 -15.38 1.88
N PRO A 39 -7.28 -14.82 3.04
CA PRO A 39 -6.38 -14.75 4.20
C PRO A 39 -5.83 -16.12 4.61
N ASP A 40 -6.67 -17.16 4.54
CA ASP A 40 -6.34 -18.54 4.90
C ASP A 40 -5.60 -19.32 3.79
N GLY A 41 -5.50 -18.76 2.59
CA GLY A 41 -4.83 -19.37 1.44
C GLY A 41 -5.62 -20.50 0.76
N SER A 42 -6.88 -20.73 1.14
CA SER A 42 -7.75 -21.72 0.46
C SER A 42 -7.95 -21.41 -1.03
N VAL A 43 -7.93 -20.12 -1.40
CA VAL A 43 -7.79 -19.66 -2.78
C VAL A 43 -6.49 -18.87 -2.91
N HIS A 44 -5.72 -19.18 -3.96
CA HIS A 44 -4.47 -18.50 -4.27
C HIS A 44 -4.29 -18.39 -5.79
N VAL A 45 -4.22 -17.16 -6.29
CA VAL A 45 -4.01 -16.83 -7.71
C VAL A 45 -2.76 -15.99 -7.83
N GLU A 46 -1.79 -16.48 -8.60
CA GLU A 46 -0.58 -15.75 -8.96
C GLU A 46 -0.79 -14.94 -10.25
N ASN A 47 -0.03 -13.86 -10.40
CA ASN A 47 -0.04 -13.00 -11.60
C ASN A 47 -1.42 -12.39 -11.91
N ALA A 48 -2.20 -12.06 -10.88
CA ALA A 48 -3.40 -11.23 -11.03
C ALA A 48 -3.00 -9.81 -11.47
N LYS A 49 -3.90 -9.14 -12.20
CA LYS A 49 -3.69 -7.77 -12.68
C LYS A 49 -4.60 -6.80 -11.96
N ALA A 50 -4.08 -5.63 -11.61
CA ALA A 50 -4.88 -4.47 -11.25
C ALA A 50 -4.98 -3.53 -12.47
N PRO A 51 -6.12 -2.84 -12.69
CA PRO A 51 -7.41 -3.03 -12.04
C PRO A 51 -8.06 -4.38 -12.42
N GLY A 52 -8.88 -4.91 -11.51
CA GLY A 52 -9.61 -6.17 -11.65
C GLY A 52 -10.59 -6.38 -10.49
N THR A 53 -11.36 -7.47 -10.52
CA THR A 53 -12.27 -7.85 -9.42
C THR A 53 -12.07 -9.32 -9.05
N SER A 54 -12.52 -9.69 -7.85
CA SER A 54 -12.44 -11.08 -7.36
C SER A 54 -13.04 -12.08 -8.35
N HIS A 55 -14.21 -11.77 -8.93
CA HIS A 55 -14.86 -12.66 -9.90
C HIS A 55 -14.02 -12.85 -11.17
N VAL A 56 -13.39 -11.78 -11.68
CA VAL A 56 -12.56 -11.86 -12.89
C VAL A 56 -11.32 -12.71 -12.61
N HIS A 57 -10.63 -12.50 -11.50
CA HIS A 57 -9.42 -13.27 -11.18
C HIS A 57 -9.72 -14.74 -10.92
N LEU A 58 -10.84 -15.05 -10.24
CA LEU A 58 -11.27 -16.43 -10.05
C LEU A 58 -11.66 -17.11 -11.36
N MET A 59 -12.29 -16.38 -12.28
CA MET A 59 -12.69 -16.89 -13.59
C MET A 59 -11.47 -17.09 -14.50
N GLU A 60 -10.54 -16.13 -14.54
CA GLU A 60 -9.27 -16.25 -15.29
C GLU A 60 -8.41 -17.40 -14.77
N ALA A 61 -8.42 -17.64 -13.45
CA ALA A 61 -7.76 -18.77 -12.81
C ALA A 61 -8.52 -20.10 -12.96
N GLY A 62 -9.73 -20.10 -13.53
CA GLY A 62 -10.57 -21.29 -13.73
C GLY A 62 -11.17 -21.87 -12.44
N VAL A 63 -11.14 -21.12 -11.32
CA VAL A 63 -11.77 -21.51 -10.05
C VAL A 63 -13.29 -21.45 -10.15
N ILE A 64 -13.81 -20.50 -10.94
CA ILE A 64 -15.23 -20.37 -11.27
C ILE A 64 -15.44 -20.32 -12.79
N GLY A 65 -16.66 -20.61 -13.24
CA GLY A 65 -17.09 -20.37 -14.62
C GLY A 65 -17.61 -18.95 -14.83
N ASP A 66 -18.28 -18.72 -15.96
CA ASP A 66 -18.93 -17.43 -16.25
C ASP A 66 -19.97 -17.09 -15.16
N PRO A 67 -19.79 -15.99 -14.40
CA PRO A 67 -20.69 -15.63 -13.32
C PRO A 67 -22.09 -15.24 -13.81
N TYR A 68 -22.25 -14.89 -15.09
CA TYR A 68 -23.55 -14.54 -15.69
C TYR A 68 -24.30 -15.75 -16.26
N PHE A 69 -23.70 -16.94 -16.24
CA PHE A 69 -24.34 -18.13 -16.77
C PHE A 69 -25.38 -18.70 -15.80
N ARG A 70 -26.64 -18.71 -16.24
CA ARG A 70 -27.77 -19.33 -15.53
C ARG A 70 -27.95 -18.78 -14.11
N PHE A 71 -27.66 -19.58 -13.09
CA PHE A 71 -27.90 -19.25 -11.67
C PHE A 71 -26.59 -19.06 -10.89
N ASN A 72 -25.48 -18.83 -11.61
CA ASN A 72 -24.15 -18.71 -11.02
C ASN A 72 -24.03 -17.51 -10.07
N GLU A 73 -24.87 -16.48 -10.22
CA GLU A 73 -25.01 -15.40 -9.22
C GLU A 73 -25.26 -15.92 -7.80
N ARG A 74 -26.05 -17.01 -7.66
CA ARG A 74 -26.36 -17.63 -6.37
C ARG A 74 -25.29 -18.64 -5.97
N GLU A 75 -24.79 -19.42 -6.92
CA GLU A 75 -23.70 -20.39 -6.67
C GLU A 75 -22.44 -19.69 -6.17
N TYR A 76 -22.14 -18.51 -6.70
CA TYR A 76 -20.93 -17.75 -6.43
C TYR A 76 -21.14 -16.61 -5.42
N GLU A 77 -22.25 -16.61 -4.70
CA GLU A 77 -22.55 -15.61 -3.65
C GLU A 77 -21.48 -15.58 -2.55
N TRP A 78 -20.79 -16.70 -2.33
CA TRP A 78 -19.70 -16.80 -1.36
C TRP A 78 -18.54 -15.84 -1.66
N ILE A 79 -18.30 -15.49 -2.94
CA ILE A 79 -17.21 -14.60 -3.35
C ILE A 79 -17.40 -13.20 -2.75
N ALA A 80 -18.65 -12.73 -2.66
CA ALA A 80 -18.99 -11.44 -2.06
C ALA A 80 -18.91 -11.45 -0.52
N LYS A 81 -18.96 -12.64 0.09
CA LYS A 81 -18.89 -12.84 1.55
C LYS A 81 -17.46 -13.06 2.04
N GLU A 82 -16.54 -13.34 1.13
CA GLU A 82 -15.14 -13.60 1.43
C GLU A 82 -14.30 -12.30 1.51
N THR A 83 -13.25 -12.34 2.32
CA THR A 83 -12.20 -11.32 2.34
C THR A 83 -11.14 -11.65 1.31
N TRP A 84 -10.80 -10.67 0.47
CA TRP A 84 -9.77 -10.84 -0.56
C TRP A 84 -8.55 -9.98 -0.25
N VAL A 85 -7.36 -10.56 -0.44
CA VAL A 85 -6.06 -9.92 -0.22
C VAL A 85 -5.35 -9.79 -1.57
N TYR A 86 -4.96 -8.56 -1.92
CA TYR A 86 -4.11 -8.24 -3.05
C TYR A 86 -2.73 -7.82 -2.53
N GLU A 87 -1.69 -8.50 -2.97
CA GLU A 87 -0.30 -8.26 -2.55
C GLU A 87 0.62 -8.05 -3.77
N THR A 88 1.55 -7.10 -3.68
CA THR A 88 2.61 -6.85 -4.68
C THR A 88 3.88 -6.42 -3.95
N GLN A 89 5.04 -6.59 -4.60
CA GLN A 89 6.35 -6.21 -4.05
C GLN A 89 6.62 -4.71 -4.07
#